data_AF-A0A8J9SBF5-F1
#
_entry.id   AF-A0A8J9SBF5-F1
#
_cell.length_a   1.000
_cell.length_b   1.000
_cell.length_c   1.000
_cell.angle_alpha   90.00
_cell.angle_beta   90.00
_cell.angle_gamma   90.00
#
_symmetry.space_group_name_H-M   'P 1'
#
loop_
_entity.id
_entity.type
_entity.pdbx_description
1 polymer ?
#
loop_
_entity_poly.entity_id
_entity_poly.type
_entity_poly.pdbx_seq_one_letter_code
_entity_poly.pdbx_strand_id
1 'polypeptide(L)'
;MSNTARTQRKGTFGNGSKRRASWTVTPLVVGIVVMIGFGLFNYDAAFDASRGVENTLLHLARVDTASAIASFTSTSSSPYPGWDPANPLGIPQGQAPNLPSIRDSTSNAKRANYGGQGDKPHLGGFTEFDIQGLSPHVWKHMIQDYGVHSVLDVGCGRGISTSWFHMHGVQVLCVEGSYDAVQNSVLPDPANQVVEHDFSRGPWWPRDTFDAVWAVEFLEHVNVQYHFNYIAAMRKAALLFVSSSRWGGWHHVEVHQDDWWIRKYELYGFRYDDTLTQQVREWATEESRDVNATTAPNAKPWNAQHVWLSMKVFVNPAVAALPAHAHLFPENGCFQGRGEGGRIHNRECGTGKDAALETKLDPAMSPLTLDPSMDTAWTTHIQRHLAKSQSIQSSQAQ
;
A
#
# COMPACT_ATOMS: atom_id res chain seq x y z
N MET A 1 -58.58 -34.42 -25.73
CA MET A 1 -59.46 -33.41 -25.09
C MET A 1 -58.66 -32.13 -24.94
N SER A 2 -59.16 -31.06 -25.59
CA SER A 2 -58.89 -29.60 -25.46
C SER A 2 -57.45 -29.13 -25.20
N ASN A 3 -56.74 -28.56 -26.21
CA ASN A 3 -56.72 -27.15 -26.65
C ASN A 3 -56.19 -26.16 -25.58
N THR A 4 -55.27 -25.22 -25.86
CA THR A 4 -55.25 -24.31 -27.02
C THR A 4 -53.87 -23.65 -27.21
N ALA A 5 -53.51 -23.44 -28.48
CA ALA A 5 -52.34 -22.67 -28.95
C ALA A 5 -52.55 -21.14 -28.90
N ARG A 6 -51.46 -20.36 -28.93
CA ARG A 6 -51.48 -19.05 -29.61
C ARG A 6 -50.12 -18.64 -30.17
N THR A 7 -50.20 -18.17 -31.40
CA THR A 7 -49.19 -17.94 -32.43
C THR A 7 -48.56 -16.54 -32.39
N GLN A 8 -47.40 -16.45 -33.04
CA GLN A 8 -46.62 -15.26 -33.38
C GLN A 8 -47.42 -14.09 -34.00
N ARG A 9 -46.92 -12.86 -33.78
CA ARG A 9 -46.95 -11.79 -34.79
C ARG A 9 -45.63 -11.01 -34.83
N LYS A 10 -45.02 -10.99 -36.02
CA LYS A 10 -44.02 -10.01 -36.46
C LYS A 10 -44.69 -8.65 -36.68
N GLY A 11 -44.00 -7.58 -36.35
CA GLY A 11 -44.35 -6.21 -36.72
C GLY A 11 -43.10 -5.38 -36.97
N THR A 12 -42.81 -5.13 -38.25
CA THR A 12 -41.89 -4.11 -38.76
C THR A 12 -42.60 -2.75 -38.79
N PHE A 13 -41.95 -1.67 -38.33
CA PHE A 13 -42.11 -0.23 -38.68
C PHE A 13 -41.26 0.52 -37.62
N GLY A 14 -40.52 1.60 -37.85
CA GLY A 14 -40.34 2.48 -38.99
C GLY A 14 -39.32 3.55 -38.58
N ASN A 15 -38.73 4.19 -39.59
CA ASN A 15 -37.71 5.22 -39.52
C ASN A 15 -38.17 6.45 -38.70
N GLY A 16 -37.33 6.98 -37.81
CA GLY A 16 -37.67 8.09 -36.92
C GLY A 16 -36.45 8.89 -36.46
N SER A 17 -36.05 9.87 -37.28
CA SER A 17 -35.03 10.87 -36.98
C SER A 17 -35.32 11.66 -35.71
N LYS A 18 -34.38 11.72 -34.76
CA LYS A 18 -34.34 12.77 -33.72
C LYS A 18 -32.90 13.23 -33.42
N ARG A 19 -32.58 14.35 -34.08
CA ARG A 19 -31.84 15.54 -33.61
C ARG A 19 -30.71 15.34 -32.59
N ARG A 20 -29.47 15.51 -33.08
CA ARG A 20 -28.29 15.89 -32.29
C ARG A 20 -28.49 17.29 -31.70
N ALA A 21 -28.35 17.44 -30.39
CA ALA A 21 -28.18 18.73 -29.74
C ALA A 21 -26.67 19.04 -29.71
N SER A 22 -26.25 20.04 -30.48
CA SER A 22 -24.91 20.60 -30.42
C SER A 22 -24.84 21.62 -29.29
N TRP A 23 -24.01 21.38 -28.29
CA TRP A 23 -23.61 22.38 -27.31
C TRP A 23 -22.38 23.10 -27.84
N THR A 24 -22.56 24.34 -28.29
CA THR A 24 -21.46 25.26 -28.60
C THR A 24 -20.98 25.87 -27.29
N VAL A 25 -19.75 25.53 -26.87
CA VAL A 25 -19.05 26.19 -25.77
C VAL A 25 -18.22 27.33 -26.35
N THR A 26 -18.56 28.56 -25.98
CA THR A 26 -17.78 29.77 -26.28
C THR A 26 -16.58 29.86 -25.32
N PRO A 27 -15.33 29.95 -25.79
CA PRO A 27 -14.21 30.22 -24.89
C PRO A 27 -14.12 31.71 -24.57
N LEU A 28 -14.09 32.04 -23.27
CA LEU A 28 -13.75 33.36 -22.76
C LEU A 28 -12.24 33.56 -22.92
N VAL A 29 -11.84 34.55 -23.74
CA VAL A 29 -10.45 34.99 -23.89
C VAL A 29 -10.10 35.87 -22.70
N VAL A 30 -9.23 35.39 -21.81
CA VAL A 30 -8.56 36.22 -20.81
C VAL A 30 -7.21 36.64 -21.39
N GLY A 31 -7.09 37.92 -21.75
CA GLY A 31 -5.85 38.51 -22.25
C GLY A 31 -4.82 38.66 -21.15
N ILE A 32 -3.65 38.06 -21.34
CA ILE A 32 -2.44 38.33 -20.55
C ILE A 32 -1.71 39.49 -21.25
N VAL A 33 -1.68 40.65 -20.59
CA VAL A 33 -0.85 41.78 -21.00
C VAL A 33 0.57 41.55 -20.50
N VAL A 34 1.50 41.39 -21.44
CA VAL A 34 2.94 41.40 -21.21
C VAL A 34 3.40 42.86 -21.11
N MET A 35 3.89 43.27 -19.94
CA MET A 35 4.62 44.52 -19.78
C MET A 35 6.11 44.23 -19.65
N ILE A 36 6.86 44.54 -20.69
CA ILE A 36 8.32 44.55 -20.72
C ILE A 36 8.76 45.91 -20.14
N GLY A 37 9.30 45.89 -18.93
CA GLY A 37 9.96 47.04 -18.31
C GLY A 37 11.48 46.94 -18.45
N PHE A 38 12.04 47.66 -19.40
CA PHE A 38 13.48 47.96 -19.49
C PHE A 38 13.84 48.95 -18.36
N GLY A 39 14.75 48.54 -17.48
CA GLY A 39 15.34 49.40 -16.44
C GLY A 39 16.85 49.25 -16.43
N LEU A 40 17.53 50.16 -17.12
CA LEU A 40 18.97 50.38 -17.08
C LEU A 40 19.36 51.00 -15.72
N PHE A 41 20.34 50.41 -15.03
CA PHE A 41 21.17 51.14 -14.07
C PHE A 41 22.61 50.60 -14.11
N ASN A 42 23.52 51.44 -14.60
CA ASN A 42 24.95 51.41 -14.31
C ASN A 42 25.24 52.65 -13.44
N TYR A 43 25.92 52.49 -12.30
CA TYR A 43 27.26 53.04 -12.04
C TYR A 43 27.70 52.81 -10.59
N ASP A 44 29.01 52.58 -10.48
CA ASP A 44 29.84 52.34 -9.30
C ASP A 44 29.78 53.40 -8.19
N ALA A 45 30.06 52.97 -6.95
CA ALA A 45 31.04 53.65 -6.09
C ALA A 45 31.52 52.70 -4.97
N ALA A 46 32.82 52.41 -4.98
CA ALA A 46 33.54 51.82 -3.86
C ALA A 46 33.83 52.87 -2.78
N PHE A 47 33.82 52.47 -1.50
CA PHE A 47 34.59 53.13 -0.46
C PHE A 47 34.96 52.16 0.67
N ASP A 48 36.26 51.96 0.82
CA ASP A 48 36.96 51.23 1.89
C ASP A 48 37.28 52.20 3.03
N ALA A 49 37.13 51.76 4.28
CA ALA A 49 37.83 52.36 5.43
C ALA A 49 37.76 51.45 6.66
N SER A 50 38.84 50.70 6.86
CA SER A 50 39.27 50.18 8.16
C SER A 50 39.62 51.32 9.14
N ARG A 51 39.36 51.11 10.45
CA ARG A 51 40.10 51.67 11.60
C ARG A 51 39.55 51.09 12.92
N GLY A 52 40.41 50.45 13.70
CA GLY A 52 40.11 50.01 15.07
C GLY A 52 40.49 51.08 16.11
N VAL A 53 40.00 50.91 17.35
CA VAL A 53 40.61 51.41 18.59
C VAL A 53 40.25 50.48 19.76
N GLU A 54 41.22 50.39 20.66
CA GLU A 54 41.52 49.54 21.82
C GLU A 54 40.55 49.45 23.02
N ASN A 55 40.68 48.29 23.68
CA ASN A 55 40.80 47.98 25.12
C ASN A 55 40.07 48.83 26.18
N THR A 56 39.30 48.13 27.02
CA THR A 56 39.35 48.33 28.48
C THR A 56 39.24 46.99 29.19
N LEU A 57 40.34 46.61 29.85
CA LEU A 57 40.47 45.48 30.79
C LEU A 57 39.81 45.85 32.13
N LEU A 58 38.93 45.00 32.64
CA LEU A 58 38.64 44.92 34.07
C LEU A 58 38.55 43.44 34.47
N HIS A 59 39.42 43.09 35.42
CA HIS A 59 39.59 41.79 36.06
C HIS A 59 38.29 41.21 36.62
N LEU A 60 38.10 39.90 36.50
CA LEU A 60 37.66 39.03 37.60
C LEU A 60 37.84 37.54 37.27
N ALA A 61 38.65 36.89 38.11
CA ALA A 61 38.70 35.47 38.49
C ALA A 61 38.56 34.39 37.39
N ARG A 62 39.69 33.74 37.10
CA ARG A 62 39.70 32.34 36.64
C ARG A 62 39.07 31.46 37.74
N VAL A 63 37.93 30.86 37.44
CA VAL A 63 37.45 29.66 38.11
C VAL A 63 37.51 28.54 37.08
N ASP A 64 38.38 27.58 37.33
CA ASP A 64 38.45 26.34 36.58
C ASP A 64 37.12 25.60 36.66
N THR A 65 36.35 25.60 35.57
CA THR A 65 35.21 24.69 35.39
C THR A 65 35.48 23.77 34.20
N ALA A 66 36.59 23.04 34.26
CA ALA A 66 36.73 21.78 33.55
C ALA A 66 36.20 20.68 34.48
N SER A 67 34.89 20.43 34.40
CA SER A 67 34.18 19.19 34.79
C SER A 67 32.77 19.54 35.27
N ALA A 68 31.84 19.62 34.33
CA ALA A 68 30.39 19.36 34.52
C ALA A 68 29.61 19.79 33.27
N ILE A 69 29.97 19.28 32.09
CA ILE A 69 28.94 19.01 31.08
C ILE A 69 28.64 17.53 31.24
N ALA A 70 27.90 17.23 32.30
CA ALA A 70 27.23 15.94 32.39
C ALA A 70 26.28 15.89 31.20
N SER A 71 26.55 14.97 30.28
CA SER A 71 25.60 14.54 29.26
C SER A 71 24.24 14.31 29.92
N PHE A 72 23.32 15.23 29.71
CA PHE A 72 21.90 14.98 29.89
C PHE A 72 21.45 14.13 28.70
N THR A 73 21.92 12.88 28.63
CA THR A 73 21.20 11.86 27.88
C THR A 73 19.96 11.54 28.70
N SER A 74 18.93 12.37 28.55
CA SER A 74 17.59 11.97 28.95
C SER A 74 17.20 10.81 28.04
N THR A 75 17.44 9.59 28.50
CA THR A 75 16.65 8.44 28.07
C THR A 75 15.24 8.62 28.63
N SER A 76 14.54 9.62 28.11
CA SER A 76 13.10 9.71 28.14
C SER A 76 12.63 8.58 27.24
N SER A 77 12.41 7.39 27.81
CA SER A 77 11.64 6.37 27.13
C SER A 77 10.29 7.00 26.80
N SER A 78 10.08 7.32 25.53
CA SER A 78 8.81 7.84 25.03
C SER A 78 7.67 6.98 25.61
N PRO A 79 6.58 7.58 26.13
CA PRO A 79 5.41 6.83 26.58
C PRO A 79 4.70 6.12 25.41
N TYR A 80 5.09 6.42 24.17
CA TYR A 80 4.61 5.79 22.95
C TYR A 80 5.77 5.03 22.27
N PRO A 81 5.85 3.69 22.42
CA PRO A 81 6.86 2.90 21.73
C PRO A 81 6.79 3.14 20.21
N GLY A 82 7.93 3.40 19.57
CA GLY A 82 7.98 3.70 18.13
C GLY A 82 7.71 5.17 17.77
N TRP A 83 7.39 6.02 18.76
CA TRP A 83 7.39 7.46 18.59
C TRP A 83 8.74 8.04 19.02
N ASP A 84 9.41 8.72 18.08
CA ASP A 84 10.58 9.53 18.36
C ASP A 84 10.15 11.01 18.46
N PRO A 85 10.23 11.65 19.64
CA PRO A 85 9.90 13.07 19.78
C PRO A 85 10.77 13.99 18.91
N ALA A 86 12.01 13.57 18.58
CA ALA A 86 12.91 14.34 17.72
C ALA A 86 12.60 14.15 16.23
N ASN A 87 12.02 13.01 15.86
CA ASN A 87 11.62 12.70 14.49
C ASN A 87 10.30 11.92 14.45
N PRO A 88 9.15 12.58 14.64
CA PRO A 88 7.84 11.92 14.73
C PRO A 88 7.39 11.24 13.43
N LEU A 89 8.07 11.54 12.31
CA LEU A 89 7.85 10.94 11.00
C LEU A 89 8.92 9.90 10.61
N GLY A 90 9.91 9.69 11.48
CA GLY A 90 11.03 8.79 11.24
C GLY A 90 10.62 7.32 11.15
N ILE A 91 11.51 6.52 10.54
CA ILE A 91 11.36 5.06 10.50
C ILE A 91 11.63 4.53 11.92
N PRO A 92 10.69 3.77 12.52
CA PRO A 92 10.91 3.22 13.84
C PRO A 92 12.08 2.23 13.83
N GLN A 93 12.94 2.37 14.84
CA GLN A 93 14.20 1.62 14.95
C GLN A 93 13.98 0.23 15.56
N GLY A 94 14.85 -0.71 15.19
CA GLY A 94 14.79 -2.07 15.70
C GLY A 94 13.48 -2.78 15.36
N GLN A 95 13.04 -3.66 16.27
CA GLN A 95 11.82 -4.45 16.15
C GLN A 95 10.98 -4.28 17.41
N ALA A 96 9.68 -4.08 17.26
CA ALA A 96 8.76 -4.05 18.39
C ALA A 96 8.48 -5.46 18.93
N PRO A 97 8.23 -5.62 20.24
CA PRO A 97 7.74 -6.88 20.78
C PRO A 97 6.36 -7.21 20.21
N ASN A 98 6.14 -8.47 19.86
CA ASN A 98 4.81 -8.95 19.45
C ASN A 98 3.88 -8.96 20.67
N LEU A 99 2.63 -8.55 20.49
CA LEU A 99 1.60 -8.59 21.52
C LEU A 99 0.44 -9.43 20.97
N PRO A 100 0.52 -10.78 21.10
CA PRO A 100 -0.53 -11.69 20.62
C PRO A 100 -1.91 -11.30 21.15
N SER A 101 -2.98 -11.67 20.47
CA SER A 101 -4.31 -11.38 21.02
C SER A 101 -4.54 -12.10 22.35
N ILE A 102 -5.38 -11.52 23.20
CA ILE A 102 -5.77 -12.18 24.45
C ILE A 102 -6.83 -13.22 24.10
N ARG A 103 -6.52 -14.49 24.34
CA ARG A 103 -7.48 -15.59 24.18
C ARG A 103 -8.63 -15.44 25.16
N ASP A 104 -9.82 -15.76 24.69
CA ASP A 104 -10.99 -15.89 25.53
C ASP A 104 -11.72 -17.17 25.15
N SER A 105 -11.41 -18.26 25.85
CA SER A 105 -12.06 -19.56 25.66
C SER A 105 -13.54 -19.56 26.08
N THR A 106 -14.01 -18.51 26.76
CA THR A 106 -15.41 -18.31 27.16
C THR A 106 -16.18 -17.40 26.20
N SER A 107 -15.47 -16.78 25.26
CA SER A 107 -16.04 -15.94 24.20
C SER A 107 -16.93 -16.78 23.28
N ASN A 108 -18.22 -16.82 23.59
CA ASN A 108 -19.28 -17.25 22.67
C ASN A 108 -19.68 -16.10 21.73
N ALA A 109 -18.72 -15.26 21.31
CA ALA A 109 -19.01 -14.16 20.40
C ALA A 109 -19.64 -14.73 19.12
N LYS A 110 -20.91 -14.40 18.86
CA LYS A 110 -21.61 -14.85 17.65
C LYS A 110 -21.00 -14.14 16.44
N ARG A 111 -20.00 -14.75 15.80
CA ARG A 111 -19.30 -14.22 14.62
C ARG A 111 -19.95 -14.68 13.33
N ALA A 112 -21.14 -14.14 13.00
CA ALA A 112 -21.94 -14.45 11.80
C ALA A 112 -21.43 -15.66 10.97
N ASN A 113 -20.72 -15.42 9.86
CA ASN A 113 -20.02 -16.44 9.06
C ASN A 113 -18.49 -16.24 9.07
N TYR A 114 -17.97 -15.58 10.10
CA TYR A 114 -16.55 -15.20 10.20
C TYR A 114 -15.81 -16.14 11.15
N GLY A 115 -14.55 -16.43 10.83
CA GLY A 115 -13.61 -17.10 11.74
C GLY A 115 -13.26 -16.24 12.96
N GLY A 116 -12.36 -16.72 13.81
CA GLY A 116 -11.97 -16.07 15.06
C GLY A 116 -12.37 -16.87 16.30
N GLN A 117 -12.32 -18.19 16.23
CA GLN A 117 -12.59 -19.05 17.38
C GLN A 117 -11.56 -18.80 18.49
N GLY A 118 -12.04 -18.53 19.71
CA GLY A 118 -11.18 -18.22 20.86
C GLY A 118 -10.61 -16.79 20.88
N ASP A 119 -10.93 -15.98 19.86
CA ASP A 119 -10.56 -14.57 19.81
C ASP A 119 -11.58 -13.69 20.54
N LYS A 120 -11.12 -12.55 21.06
CA LYS A 120 -12.00 -11.52 21.61
C LYS A 120 -12.78 -10.78 20.52
N PRO A 121 -13.99 -10.27 20.83
CA PRO A 121 -14.87 -9.65 19.82
C PRO A 121 -14.24 -8.53 19.01
N HIS A 122 -13.33 -7.73 19.61
CA HIS A 122 -12.72 -6.55 18.99
C HIS A 122 -11.79 -6.84 17.81
N LEU A 123 -11.46 -8.11 17.55
CA LEU A 123 -10.65 -8.50 16.40
C LEU A 123 -11.46 -8.66 15.12
N GLY A 124 -12.80 -8.65 15.21
CA GLY A 124 -13.69 -8.82 14.06
C GLY A 124 -13.72 -10.23 13.48
N GLY A 125 -12.60 -10.92 13.40
CA GLY A 125 -12.48 -12.22 12.72
C GLY A 125 -12.11 -12.05 11.26
N PHE A 126 -12.23 -13.12 10.48
CA PHE A 126 -11.81 -13.15 9.08
C PHE A 126 -12.76 -14.01 8.24
N THR A 127 -12.72 -13.84 6.92
CA THR A 127 -13.40 -14.72 5.97
C THR A 127 -12.47 -15.82 5.48
N GLU A 128 -12.98 -17.03 5.25
CA GLU A 128 -12.17 -18.15 4.74
C GLU A 128 -11.48 -17.86 3.40
N PHE A 129 -12.18 -17.17 2.49
CA PHE A 129 -11.66 -16.77 1.18
C PHE A 129 -12.48 -15.61 0.65
N ASP A 130 -11.97 -14.39 0.79
CA ASP A 130 -12.62 -13.19 0.26
C ASP A 130 -12.04 -12.79 -1.10
N ILE A 131 -12.70 -13.24 -2.17
CA ILE A 131 -12.32 -12.92 -3.55
C ILE A 131 -12.42 -11.43 -3.90
N GLN A 132 -13.10 -10.63 -3.07
CA GLN A 132 -13.20 -9.19 -3.30
C GLN A 132 -11.91 -8.47 -2.91
N GLY A 133 -11.10 -9.03 -2.02
CA GLY A 133 -9.81 -8.45 -1.61
C GLY A 133 -8.60 -8.98 -2.40
N LEU A 134 -8.79 -9.99 -3.25
CA LEU A 134 -7.72 -10.61 -4.03
C LEU A 134 -7.63 -10.01 -5.43
N SER A 135 -6.42 -9.70 -5.87
CA SER A 135 -6.16 -9.17 -7.21
C SER A 135 -4.78 -9.57 -7.76
N PRO A 136 -4.59 -10.84 -8.20
CA PRO A 136 -3.38 -11.27 -8.90
C PRO A 136 -2.94 -10.36 -10.04
N HIS A 137 -3.87 -9.72 -10.75
CA HIS A 137 -3.50 -8.78 -11.82
C HIS A 137 -2.74 -7.57 -11.27
N VAL A 138 -3.27 -6.94 -10.20
CA VAL A 138 -2.56 -5.86 -9.50
C VAL A 138 -1.23 -6.33 -8.93
N TRP A 139 -1.18 -7.52 -8.32
CA TRP A 139 0.04 -8.02 -7.69
C TRP A 139 1.16 -8.30 -8.70
N LYS A 140 0.81 -8.78 -9.90
CA LYS A 140 1.77 -8.91 -11.02
C LYS A 140 2.35 -7.55 -11.41
N HIS A 141 1.51 -6.54 -11.57
CA HIS A 141 1.97 -5.18 -11.86
C HIS A 141 2.80 -4.56 -10.73
N MET A 142 2.46 -4.82 -9.46
CA MET A 142 3.30 -4.40 -8.33
C MET A 142 4.73 -4.96 -8.45
N ILE A 143 4.87 -6.23 -8.82
CA ILE A 143 6.18 -6.86 -8.98
C ILE A 143 6.90 -6.37 -10.24
N GLN A 144 6.21 -6.36 -11.38
CA GLN A 144 6.83 -6.16 -12.70
C GLN A 144 7.02 -4.69 -13.06
N ASP A 145 6.08 -3.82 -12.71
CA ASP A 145 6.09 -2.41 -13.12
C ASP A 145 6.61 -1.52 -11.99
N TYR A 146 6.35 -1.87 -10.73
CA TYR A 146 6.82 -1.10 -9.57
C TYR A 146 8.07 -1.69 -8.90
N GLY A 147 8.51 -2.89 -9.30
CA GLY A 147 9.73 -3.52 -8.76
C GLY A 147 9.58 -3.99 -7.31
N VAL A 148 8.38 -4.33 -6.86
CA VAL A 148 8.17 -4.80 -5.48
C VAL A 148 8.82 -6.17 -5.28
N HIS A 149 9.83 -6.23 -4.41
CA HIS A 149 10.53 -7.46 -4.02
C HIS A 149 10.17 -7.92 -2.60
N SER A 150 9.58 -7.03 -1.78
CA SER A 150 9.21 -7.32 -0.40
C SER A 150 7.86 -6.70 0.00
N VAL A 151 6.99 -7.50 0.64
CA VAL A 151 5.64 -7.09 1.07
C VAL A 151 5.41 -7.36 2.56
N LEU A 152 4.99 -6.33 3.29
CA LEU A 152 4.39 -6.45 4.62
C LEU A 152 2.86 -6.46 4.48
N ASP A 153 2.22 -7.59 4.75
CA ASP A 153 0.77 -7.76 4.67
C ASP A 153 0.14 -7.53 6.06
N VAL A 154 -0.61 -6.43 6.22
CA VAL A 154 -1.16 -5.97 7.51
C VAL A 154 -2.64 -6.29 7.59
N GLY A 155 -3.02 -7.11 8.58
CA GLY A 155 -4.37 -7.68 8.62
C GLY A 155 -4.54 -8.79 7.59
N CYS A 156 -3.50 -9.61 7.41
CA CYS A 156 -3.41 -10.62 6.36
C CYS A 156 -4.43 -11.77 6.49
N GLY A 157 -5.16 -11.88 7.61
CA GLY A 157 -6.07 -12.98 7.88
C GLY A 157 -5.34 -14.32 7.82
N ARG A 158 -5.84 -15.24 6.99
CA ARG A 158 -5.17 -16.54 6.77
C ARG A 158 -3.93 -16.46 5.88
N GLY A 159 -3.58 -15.28 5.33
CA GLY A 159 -2.43 -15.09 4.46
C GLY A 159 -2.66 -15.51 3.01
N ILE A 160 -3.88 -15.37 2.48
CA ILE A 160 -4.20 -15.77 1.09
C ILE A 160 -3.42 -14.91 0.08
N SER A 161 -3.50 -13.58 0.18
CA SER A 161 -2.68 -12.63 -0.59
C SER A 161 -1.19 -12.83 -0.32
N THR A 162 -0.82 -12.93 0.96
CA THR A 162 0.58 -13.10 1.37
C THR A 162 1.22 -14.35 0.75
N SER A 163 0.49 -15.47 0.71
CA SER A 163 0.98 -16.71 0.11
C SER A 163 1.17 -16.59 -1.40
N TRP A 164 0.37 -15.76 -2.10
CA TRP A 164 0.59 -15.50 -3.53
C TRP A 164 1.92 -14.81 -3.73
N PHE A 165 2.17 -13.69 -3.02
CA PHE A 165 3.44 -12.97 -3.11
C PHE A 165 4.63 -13.89 -2.82
N HIS A 166 4.56 -14.66 -1.72
CA HIS A 166 5.62 -15.59 -1.36
C HIS A 166 5.92 -16.62 -2.45
N MET A 167 4.88 -17.23 -3.03
CA MET A 167 5.04 -18.23 -4.09
C MET A 167 5.49 -17.63 -5.43
N HIS A 168 5.47 -16.30 -5.56
CA HIS A 168 6.02 -15.54 -6.69
C HIS A 168 7.38 -14.90 -6.37
N GLY A 169 8.08 -15.40 -5.34
CA GLY A 169 9.46 -15.03 -5.02
C GLY A 169 9.61 -13.75 -4.21
N VAL A 170 8.51 -13.10 -3.82
CA VAL A 170 8.53 -11.89 -2.98
C VAL A 170 8.83 -12.28 -1.53
N GLN A 171 9.70 -11.50 -0.88
CA GLN A 171 9.89 -11.62 0.57
C GLN A 171 8.65 -11.11 1.30
N VAL A 172 8.06 -11.92 2.17
CA VAL A 172 6.81 -11.55 2.84
C VAL A 172 6.92 -11.58 4.35
N LEU A 173 6.10 -10.75 4.99
CA LEU A 173 5.74 -10.88 6.39
C LEU A 173 4.26 -10.55 6.54
N CYS A 174 3.51 -11.42 7.22
CA CYS A 174 2.09 -11.25 7.50
C CYS A 174 1.91 -10.95 8.99
N VAL A 175 1.22 -9.85 9.32
CA VAL A 175 0.84 -9.52 10.70
C VAL A 175 -0.66 -9.59 10.87
N GLU A 176 -1.12 -10.40 11.82
CA GLU A 176 -2.53 -10.71 12.03
C GLU A 176 -2.87 -10.73 13.53
N GLY A 177 -4.04 -10.20 13.89
CA GLY A 177 -4.51 -10.16 15.28
C GLY A 177 -5.28 -11.40 15.71
N SER A 178 -6.00 -12.04 14.78
CA SER A 178 -6.78 -13.25 15.02
C SER A 178 -5.88 -14.46 15.24
N TYR A 179 -5.98 -15.09 16.41
CA TYR A 179 -5.27 -16.34 16.67
C TYR A 179 -5.70 -17.45 15.73
N ASP A 180 -7.01 -17.54 15.51
CA ASP A 180 -7.60 -18.58 14.69
C ASP A 180 -7.07 -18.48 13.24
N ALA A 181 -6.95 -17.26 12.72
CA ALA A 181 -6.34 -17.01 11.41
C ALA A 181 -4.86 -17.43 11.37
N VAL A 182 -4.09 -17.08 12.41
CA VAL A 182 -2.66 -17.45 12.53
C VAL A 182 -2.49 -18.97 12.58
N GLN A 183 -3.29 -19.67 13.40
CA GLN A 183 -3.22 -21.14 13.50
C GLN A 183 -3.65 -21.85 12.22
N ASN A 184 -4.57 -21.24 11.46
CA ASN A 184 -5.08 -21.79 10.22
C ASN A 184 -4.48 -21.12 8.97
N SER A 185 -3.33 -20.47 9.12
CA SER A 185 -2.65 -19.79 8.02
C SER A 185 -2.42 -20.74 6.84
N VAL A 186 -2.54 -20.20 5.63
CA VAL A 186 -2.21 -20.90 4.39
C VAL A 186 -0.78 -20.63 3.94
N LEU A 187 0.01 -19.84 4.67
CA LEU A 187 1.40 -19.60 4.29
C LEU A 187 2.19 -20.93 4.31
N PRO A 188 3.13 -21.15 3.37
CA PRO A 188 3.93 -22.38 3.36
C PRO A 188 4.84 -22.55 4.59
N ASP A 189 5.30 -21.45 5.20
CA ASP A 189 6.12 -21.45 6.43
C ASP A 189 5.58 -20.44 7.46
N PRO A 190 4.41 -20.71 8.09
CA PRO A 190 3.77 -19.74 8.98
C PRO A 190 4.63 -19.35 10.18
N ALA A 191 5.52 -20.23 10.65
CA ALA A 191 6.37 -19.99 11.80
C ALA A 191 7.35 -18.82 11.59
N ASN A 192 7.77 -18.59 10.34
CA ASN A 192 8.68 -17.49 9.99
C ASN A 192 7.97 -16.37 9.21
N GLN A 193 6.75 -16.60 8.72
CA GLN A 193 6.03 -15.68 7.85
C GLN A 193 4.86 -14.97 8.51
N VAL A 194 4.40 -15.46 9.67
CA VAL A 194 3.24 -14.90 10.37
C VAL A 194 3.64 -14.40 11.75
N VAL A 195 3.26 -13.16 12.04
CA VAL A 195 3.36 -12.55 13.35
C VAL A 195 1.96 -12.33 13.90
N GLU A 196 1.69 -12.95 15.04
CA GLU A 196 0.47 -12.64 15.77
C GLU A 196 0.65 -11.34 16.57
N HIS A 197 -0.13 -10.32 16.22
CA HIS A 197 -0.13 -9.05 16.92
C HIS A 197 -1.51 -8.38 16.90
N ASP A 198 -2.02 -8.06 18.09
CA ASP A 198 -3.25 -7.31 18.28
C ASP A 198 -2.94 -5.82 18.45
N PHE A 199 -3.21 -5.03 17.40
CA PHE A 199 -2.94 -3.59 17.40
C PHE A 199 -3.75 -2.80 18.43
N SER A 200 -4.75 -3.38 19.10
CA SER A 200 -5.38 -2.72 20.27
C SER A 200 -4.51 -2.76 21.53
N ARG A 201 -3.50 -3.64 21.56
CA ARG A 201 -2.62 -3.84 22.73
C ARG A 201 -1.39 -2.95 22.73
N GLY A 202 -0.98 -2.45 21.57
CA GLY A 202 0.17 -1.57 21.43
C GLY A 202 0.68 -1.50 19.99
N PRO A 203 1.68 -0.66 19.72
CA PRO A 203 2.29 -0.54 18.40
C PRO A 203 3.18 -1.74 18.07
N TRP A 204 3.32 -2.02 16.78
CA TRP A 204 4.24 -3.05 16.29
C TRP A 204 4.87 -2.68 14.95
N TRP A 205 6.11 -3.12 14.75
CA TRP A 205 6.84 -3.02 13.49
C TRP A 205 7.93 -4.10 13.41
N PRO A 206 8.23 -4.62 12.20
CA PRO A 206 9.35 -5.52 11.98
C PRO A 206 10.70 -4.80 12.01
N ARG A 207 11.79 -5.60 12.08
CA ARG A 207 13.16 -5.08 11.99
C ARG A 207 13.44 -4.44 10.64
N ASP A 208 13.12 -5.16 9.58
CA ASP A 208 13.46 -4.80 8.21
C ASP A 208 12.43 -3.83 7.61
N THR A 209 12.84 -3.10 6.58
CA THR A 209 11.93 -2.30 5.75
C THR A 209 11.48 -3.10 4.53
N PHE A 210 10.37 -2.69 3.94
CA PHE A 210 9.69 -3.39 2.85
C PHE A 210 9.44 -2.43 1.68
N ASP A 211 9.34 -2.98 0.49
CA ASP A 211 9.00 -2.22 -0.72
C ASP A 211 7.54 -1.76 -0.65
N ALA A 212 6.66 -2.65 -0.19
CA ALA A 212 5.23 -2.35 -0.09
C ALA A 212 4.61 -2.85 1.22
N VAL A 213 3.61 -2.11 1.70
CA VAL A 213 2.55 -2.65 2.55
C VAL A 213 1.34 -2.98 1.70
N TRP A 214 0.75 -4.13 1.95
CA TRP A 214 -0.58 -4.51 1.47
C TRP A 214 -1.53 -4.56 2.67
N ALA A 215 -2.58 -3.75 2.67
CA ALA A 215 -3.60 -3.75 3.74
C ALA A 215 -4.99 -3.57 3.12
N VAL A 216 -5.66 -4.68 2.83
CA VAL A 216 -6.98 -4.70 2.19
C VAL A 216 -8.02 -5.19 3.19
N GLU A 217 -9.09 -4.40 3.37
CA GLU A 217 -10.16 -4.59 4.36
C GLU A 217 -9.60 -4.80 5.77
N PHE A 218 -8.78 -3.86 6.22
CA PHE A 218 -8.18 -3.86 7.56
C PHE A 218 -8.46 -2.55 8.32
N LEU A 219 -8.34 -1.40 7.65
CA LEU A 219 -8.38 -0.07 8.28
C LEU A 219 -9.66 0.20 9.08
N GLU A 220 -10.79 -0.25 8.55
CA GLU A 220 -12.12 -0.11 9.11
C GLU A 220 -12.37 -0.95 10.36
N HIS A 221 -11.51 -1.94 10.63
CA HIS A 221 -11.65 -2.87 11.74
C HIS A 221 -10.86 -2.48 12.97
N VAL A 222 -10.04 -1.42 12.89
CA VAL A 222 -9.25 -0.92 14.02
C VAL A 222 -9.66 0.51 14.34
N ASN A 223 -10.16 0.73 15.56
CA ASN A 223 -10.65 2.04 15.99
C ASN A 223 -9.54 3.11 15.98
N VAL A 224 -9.92 4.37 15.72
CA VAL A 224 -9.04 5.55 15.59
C VAL A 224 -8.00 5.69 16.70
N GLN A 225 -8.35 5.33 17.94
CA GLN A 225 -7.44 5.42 19.09
C GLN A 225 -6.22 4.50 19.00
N TYR A 226 -6.28 3.48 18.14
CA TYR A 226 -5.20 2.53 17.89
C TYR A 226 -4.51 2.73 16.53
N HIS A 227 -4.86 3.78 15.76
CA HIS A 227 -4.23 4.02 14.45
C HIS A 227 -2.72 4.12 14.53
N PHE A 228 -2.22 4.80 15.56
CA PHE A 228 -0.78 4.93 15.78
C PHE A 228 -0.07 3.56 15.82
N ASN A 229 -0.76 2.53 16.30
CA ASN A 229 -0.18 1.22 16.52
C ASN A 229 0.14 0.48 15.22
N TYR A 230 -0.79 0.48 14.26
CA TYR A 230 -0.54 -0.14 12.94
C TYR A 230 0.19 0.79 11.98
N ILE A 231 0.08 2.11 12.14
CA ILE A 231 0.87 3.07 11.36
C ILE A 231 2.37 2.87 11.61
N ALA A 232 2.77 2.48 12.83
CA ALA A 232 4.16 2.12 13.12
C ALA A 232 4.67 0.98 12.22
N ALA A 233 3.84 -0.02 11.91
CA ALA A 233 4.18 -1.08 10.96
C ALA A 233 4.26 -0.52 9.53
N MET A 234 3.29 0.31 9.13
CA MET A 234 3.25 0.90 7.79
C MET A 234 4.42 1.85 7.51
N ARG A 235 4.99 2.48 8.56
CA ARG A 235 6.24 3.28 8.47
C ARG A 235 7.46 2.47 8.04
N LYS A 236 7.39 1.14 8.00
CA LYS A 236 8.47 0.27 7.51
C LYS A 236 8.40 0.00 6.01
N ALA A 237 7.37 0.46 5.30
CA ALA A 237 7.27 0.24 3.85
C ALA A 237 7.47 1.52 3.03
N ALA A 238 8.01 1.39 1.81
CA ALA A 238 8.20 2.48 0.85
C ALA A 238 6.89 2.88 0.17
N LEU A 239 6.08 1.91 -0.26
CA LEU A 239 4.76 2.10 -0.86
C LEU A 239 3.69 1.51 0.05
N LEU A 240 2.53 2.15 0.16
CA LEU A 240 1.40 1.66 0.95
C LEU A 240 0.21 1.49 0.03
N PHE A 241 -0.28 0.25 -0.11
CA PHE A 241 -1.50 -0.09 -0.83
C PHE A 241 -2.58 -0.43 0.20
N VAL A 242 -3.49 0.52 0.42
CA VAL A 242 -4.51 0.39 1.48
C VAL A 242 -5.94 0.55 0.96
N SER A 243 -6.80 -0.44 1.20
CA SER A 243 -8.24 -0.30 0.99
C SER A 243 -8.93 0.08 2.30
N SER A 244 -10.21 0.46 2.19
CA SER A 244 -11.06 0.76 3.34
C SER A 244 -12.52 0.65 2.93
N SER A 245 -13.40 0.17 3.81
CA SER A 245 -14.82 0.18 3.53
C SER A 245 -15.40 1.59 3.45
N ARG A 246 -16.38 1.77 2.56
CA ARG A 246 -17.18 3.00 2.41
C ARG A 246 -18.57 2.87 3.05
N TRP A 247 -18.85 1.75 3.72
CA TRP A 247 -20.13 1.47 4.38
C TRP A 247 -19.93 0.70 5.70
N GLY A 248 -20.97 0.68 6.53
CA GLY A 248 -20.98 -0.13 7.74
C GLY A 248 -21.07 -1.63 7.42
N GLY A 249 -20.62 -2.47 8.33
CA GLY A 249 -20.56 -3.91 8.11
C GLY A 249 -20.21 -4.64 9.38
N TRP A 250 -19.91 -5.93 9.25
CA TRP A 250 -19.49 -6.73 10.39
C TRP A 250 -18.20 -6.17 10.98
N HIS A 251 -18.25 -5.75 12.24
CA HIS A 251 -17.09 -5.19 12.95
C HIS A 251 -16.39 -4.02 12.23
N HIS A 252 -17.13 -3.20 11.48
CA HIS A 252 -16.60 -1.94 10.96
C HIS A 252 -16.72 -0.89 12.07
N VAL A 253 -15.61 -0.58 12.73
CA VAL A 253 -15.54 0.34 13.87
C VAL A 253 -14.97 1.71 13.49
N GLU A 254 -14.44 1.85 12.27
CA GLU A 254 -13.85 3.08 11.76
C GLU A 254 -14.15 3.25 10.26
N VAL A 255 -15.32 3.79 9.89
CA VAL A 255 -15.74 3.92 8.48
C VAL A 255 -15.73 5.38 8.05
N HIS A 256 -15.00 5.70 6.99
CA HIS A 256 -14.90 7.05 6.45
C HIS A 256 -14.82 7.09 4.93
N GLN A 257 -15.05 8.27 4.36
CA GLN A 257 -14.82 8.56 2.94
C GLN A 257 -13.32 8.60 2.62
N ASP A 258 -12.95 8.35 1.37
CA ASP A 258 -11.56 8.32 0.89
C ASP A 258 -10.78 9.58 1.28
N ASP A 259 -11.37 10.76 1.12
CA ASP A 259 -10.80 12.07 1.49
C ASP A 259 -10.32 12.13 2.94
N TRP A 260 -11.06 11.48 3.85
CA TRP A 260 -10.68 11.44 5.26
C TRP A 260 -9.46 10.54 5.46
N TRP A 261 -9.45 9.37 4.83
CA TRP A 261 -8.31 8.44 4.89
C TRP A 261 -7.05 9.05 4.30
N ILE A 262 -7.17 9.73 3.16
CA ILE A 262 -6.07 10.47 2.50
C ILE A 262 -5.49 11.48 3.48
N ARG A 263 -6.32 12.40 4.01
CA ARG A 263 -5.87 13.41 4.99
C ARG A 263 -5.27 12.75 6.23
N LYS A 264 -5.88 11.68 6.74
CA LYS A 264 -5.41 10.98 7.95
C LYS A 264 -4.02 10.38 7.75
N TYR A 265 -3.72 9.84 6.58
CA TYR A 265 -2.42 9.25 6.25
C TYR A 265 -1.37 10.32 5.93
N GLU A 266 -1.77 11.42 5.30
CA GLU A 266 -0.89 12.58 5.07
C GLU A 266 -0.44 13.24 6.39
N LEU A 267 -1.28 13.23 7.44
CA LEU A 267 -0.85 13.67 8.79
C LEU A 267 0.31 12.84 9.36
N TYR A 268 0.50 11.60 8.88
CA TYR A 268 1.63 10.75 9.26
C TYR A 268 2.84 10.90 8.32
N GLY A 269 2.80 11.84 7.38
CA GLY A 269 3.90 12.14 6.46
C GLY A 269 3.95 11.24 5.22
N PHE A 270 2.94 10.39 5.01
CA PHE A 270 2.80 9.64 3.77
C PHE A 270 2.25 10.55 2.68
N ARG A 271 2.78 10.45 1.47
CA ARG A 271 2.35 11.25 0.32
C ARG A 271 1.35 10.45 -0.51
N TYR A 272 0.12 10.94 -0.62
CA TYR A 272 -0.87 10.33 -1.50
C TYR A 272 -0.45 10.46 -2.97
N ASP A 273 -0.62 9.38 -3.73
CA ASP A 273 -0.38 9.35 -5.17
C ASP A 273 -1.67 8.99 -5.91
N ASP A 274 -2.33 10.01 -6.45
CA ASP A 274 -3.58 9.83 -7.21
C ASP A 274 -3.36 9.02 -8.49
N THR A 275 -2.24 9.24 -9.20
CA THR A 275 -1.98 8.54 -10.48
C THR A 275 -1.79 7.05 -10.26
N LEU A 276 -0.93 6.65 -9.32
CA LEU A 276 -0.76 5.24 -8.96
C LEU A 276 -2.05 4.64 -8.38
N THR A 277 -2.82 5.43 -7.61
CA THR A 277 -4.10 4.97 -7.08
C THR A 277 -5.09 4.64 -8.19
N GLN A 278 -5.27 5.53 -9.17
CA GLN A 278 -6.19 5.26 -10.27
C GLN A 278 -5.70 4.09 -11.13
N GLN A 279 -4.40 4.02 -11.40
CA GLN A 279 -3.82 2.92 -12.18
C GLN A 279 -4.05 1.56 -11.52
N VAL A 280 -3.85 1.44 -10.20
CA VAL A 280 -4.13 0.20 -9.46
C VAL A 280 -5.62 -0.15 -9.48
N ARG A 281 -6.49 0.85 -9.34
CA ARG A 281 -7.95 0.62 -9.43
C ARG A 281 -8.37 0.19 -10.83
N GLU A 282 -7.73 0.71 -11.87
CA GLU A 282 -7.96 0.33 -13.26
C GLU A 282 -7.56 -1.13 -13.50
N TRP A 283 -6.37 -1.56 -13.08
CA TRP A 283 -5.97 -2.97 -13.16
C TRP A 283 -6.94 -3.90 -12.42
N ALA A 284 -7.34 -3.56 -11.19
CA ALA A 284 -8.35 -4.36 -10.48
C ALA A 284 -9.72 -4.35 -11.19
N THR A 285 -10.06 -3.26 -11.88
CA THR A 285 -11.28 -3.19 -12.70
C THR A 285 -11.20 -4.12 -13.92
N GLU A 286 -10.04 -4.18 -14.59
CA GLU A 286 -9.79 -5.11 -15.70
C GLU A 286 -9.98 -6.55 -15.26
N GLU A 287 -9.40 -6.93 -14.11
CA GLU A 287 -9.54 -8.26 -13.53
C GLU A 287 -11.00 -8.65 -13.25
N SER A 288 -11.82 -7.71 -12.78
CA SER A 288 -13.26 -7.97 -12.55
C SER A 288 -14.08 -8.15 -13.82
N ARG A 289 -13.54 -7.75 -14.98
CA ARG A 289 -14.22 -7.72 -16.28
C ARG A 289 -13.65 -8.73 -17.27
N ASP A 290 -12.54 -9.38 -16.95
CA ASP A 290 -11.91 -10.33 -17.85
C ASP A 290 -12.74 -11.62 -17.96
N VAL A 291 -13.52 -11.69 -19.03
CA VAL A 291 -14.36 -12.85 -19.37
C VAL A 291 -13.55 -14.09 -19.77
N ASN A 292 -12.27 -13.92 -20.08
CA ASN A 292 -11.36 -15.01 -20.46
C ASN A 292 -10.40 -15.40 -19.34
N ALA A 293 -10.43 -14.71 -18.19
CA ALA A 293 -9.59 -15.04 -17.06
C ALA A 293 -9.90 -16.45 -16.53
N THR A 294 -8.87 -17.08 -15.97
CA THR A 294 -9.06 -18.29 -15.17
C THR A 294 -9.97 -17.97 -13.98
N THR A 295 -10.74 -18.96 -13.52
CA THR A 295 -11.51 -18.78 -12.28
C THR A 295 -10.57 -18.78 -11.07
N ALA A 296 -10.97 -18.06 -10.03
CA ALA A 296 -10.27 -18.08 -8.76
C ALA A 296 -10.27 -19.49 -8.14
N PRO A 297 -9.40 -19.77 -7.15
CA PRO A 297 -9.33 -21.07 -6.48
C PRO A 297 -10.68 -21.65 -5.99
N ASN A 298 -11.65 -20.80 -5.66
CA ASN A 298 -13.00 -21.19 -5.25
C ASN A 298 -13.99 -21.41 -6.42
N ALA A 299 -13.49 -21.51 -7.66
CA ALA A 299 -14.25 -21.65 -8.90
C ALA A 299 -15.22 -20.50 -9.23
N LYS A 300 -15.04 -19.33 -8.62
CA LYS A 300 -15.78 -18.10 -8.96
C LYS A 300 -14.96 -17.19 -9.86
N PRO A 301 -15.60 -16.32 -10.66
CA PRO A 301 -14.90 -15.28 -11.39
C PRO A 301 -14.17 -14.33 -10.43
N TRP A 302 -13.02 -13.81 -10.85
CA TRP A 302 -12.32 -12.75 -10.13
C TRP A 302 -13.20 -11.49 -10.00
N ASN A 303 -12.98 -10.72 -8.95
CA ASN A 303 -13.75 -9.50 -8.69
C ASN A 303 -12.87 -8.36 -8.18
N ALA A 304 -12.01 -8.56 -7.18
CA ALA A 304 -11.15 -7.49 -6.65
C ALA A 304 -11.90 -6.22 -6.20
N GLN A 305 -13.16 -6.35 -5.76
CA GLN A 305 -14.03 -5.22 -5.40
C GLN A 305 -13.44 -4.26 -4.38
N HIS A 306 -12.83 -4.77 -3.32
CA HIS A 306 -12.21 -3.92 -2.31
C HIS A 306 -11.04 -3.12 -2.90
N VAL A 307 -10.37 -3.66 -3.92
CA VAL A 307 -9.25 -3.00 -4.61
C VAL A 307 -9.74 -1.94 -5.57
N TRP A 308 -10.54 -2.29 -6.60
CA TRP A 308 -10.96 -1.31 -7.60
C TRP A 308 -11.87 -0.22 -7.03
N LEU A 309 -12.59 -0.51 -5.94
CA LEU A 309 -13.49 0.46 -5.35
C LEU A 309 -12.77 1.47 -4.46
N SER A 310 -11.90 1.02 -3.54
CA SER A 310 -11.43 1.85 -2.44
C SER A 310 -9.91 1.84 -2.23
N MET A 311 -9.11 1.17 -3.05
CA MET A 311 -7.64 1.19 -2.93
C MET A 311 -7.09 2.62 -2.94
N LYS A 312 -6.09 2.91 -2.11
CA LYS A 312 -5.37 4.17 -2.05
C LYS A 312 -3.88 3.85 -1.97
N VAL A 313 -3.08 4.51 -2.80
CA VAL A 313 -1.63 4.34 -2.84
C VAL A 313 -0.97 5.56 -2.22
N PHE A 314 -0.05 5.31 -1.28
CA PHE A 314 0.79 6.35 -0.71
C PHE A 314 2.26 5.98 -0.84
N VAL A 315 3.11 6.99 -0.99
CA VAL A 315 4.56 6.87 -0.89
C VAL A 315 4.98 7.31 0.51
N ASN A 316 5.83 6.52 1.15
CA ASN A 316 6.55 6.89 2.36
C ASN A 316 7.96 7.36 1.98
N PRO A 317 8.21 8.68 1.89
CA PRO A 317 9.49 9.18 1.40
C PRO A 317 10.68 8.76 2.27
N ALA A 318 10.46 8.53 3.57
CA ALA A 318 11.53 8.14 4.49
C ALA A 318 12.10 6.76 4.15
N VAL A 319 11.25 5.79 3.80
CA VAL A 319 11.67 4.44 3.43
C VAL A 319 12.05 4.37 1.96
N ALA A 320 11.28 4.99 1.06
CA ALA A 320 11.54 4.99 -0.38
C ALA A 320 12.91 5.59 -0.75
N ALA A 321 13.46 6.50 0.07
CA ALA A 321 14.77 7.09 -0.14
C ALA A 321 15.95 6.21 0.34
N LEU A 322 15.70 5.07 0.97
CA LEU A 322 16.78 4.18 1.42
C LEU A 322 17.39 3.42 0.23
N PRO A 323 18.71 3.17 0.22
CA PRO A 323 19.36 2.40 -0.85
C PRO A 323 18.77 1.01 -1.09
N ALA A 324 18.20 0.38 -0.05
CA ALA A 324 17.57 -0.94 -0.15
C ALA A 324 16.28 -0.96 -0.99
N HIS A 325 15.70 0.21 -1.29
CA HIS A 325 14.47 0.37 -2.09
C HIS A 325 14.72 1.12 -3.39
N ALA A 326 16.00 1.32 -3.77
CA ALA A 326 16.38 2.09 -4.95
C ALA A 326 16.01 1.40 -6.28
N HIS A 327 15.64 0.11 -6.24
CA HIS A 327 15.17 -0.66 -7.40
C HIS A 327 13.70 -0.41 -7.75
N LEU A 328 12.94 0.27 -6.90
CA LEU A 328 11.54 0.57 -7.16
C LEU A 328 11.37 1.42 -8.41
N PHE A 329 10.26 1.18 -9.12
CA PHE A 329 9.97 1.75 -10.44
C PHE A 329 11.05 1.40 -11.48
N PRO A 330 11.30 0.10 -11.71
CA PRO A 330 12.37 -0.34 -12.58
C PRO A 330 12.05 -0.03 -14.04
N GLU A 331 12.68 1.00 -14.57
CA GLU A 331 12.63 1.33 -15.99
C GLU A 331 14.04 1.39 -16.57
N ASN A 332 14.17 0.94 -17.83
CA ASN A 332 15.37 1.23 -18.58
C ASN A 332 15.55 2.75 -18.72
N GLY A 333 16.78 3.25 -18.54
CA GLY A 333 17.05 4.69 -18.62
C GLY A 333 17.44 5.20 -20.01
N CYS A 334 17.91 4.32 -20.91
CA CYS A 334 18.49 4.76 -22.17
C CYS A 334 17.41 5.09 -23.21
N PHE A 335 17.40 6.33 -23.67
CA PHE A 335 16.37 6.84 -24.58
C PHE A 335 16.35 6.11 -25.93
N GLN A 336 15.20 5.60 -26.34
CA GLN A 336 15.00 4.99 -27.65
C GLN A 336 14.28 5.94 -28.62
N GLY A 337 13.26 6.66 -28.14
CA GLY A 337 12.45 7.52 -28.98
C GLY A 337 11.23 8.10 -28.26
N ARG A 338 10.41 8.84 -29.01
CA ARG A 338 9.10 9.30 -28.55
C ARG A 338 8.01 8.62 -29.37
N GLY A 339 7.03 8.06 -28.69
CA GLY A 339 5.85 7.45 -29.26
C GLY A 339 4.70 8.45 -29.43
N GLU A 340 3.52 7.92 -29.70
CA GLU A 340 2.29 8.71 -29.79
C GLU A 340 2.05 9.50 -28.50
N GLY A 341 1.55 10.73 -28.63
CA GLY A 341 1.35 11.64 -27.50
C GLY A 341 2.64 12.14 -26.83
N GLY A 342 3.81 11.86 -27.42
CA GLY A 342 5.11 12.28 -26.85
C GLY A 342 5.63 11.37 -25.74
N ARG A 343 5.03 10.20 -25.54
CA ARG A 343 5.48 9.21 -24.54
C ARG A 343 6.92 8.79 -24.81
N ILE A 344 7.76 8.80 -23.79
CA ILE A 344 9.15 8.37 -23.91
C ILE A 344 9.20 6.84 -23.96
N HIS A 345 9.96 6.31 -24.92
CA HIS A 345 10.33 4.90 -24.97
C HIS A 345 11.81 4.78 -24.62
N ASN A 346 12.10 3.91 -23.66
CA ASN A 346 13.47 3.58 -23.27
C ASN A 346 13.82 2.17 -23.72
N ARG A 347 15.08 1.98 -24.09
CA ARG A 347 15.69 0.67 -24.39
C ARG A 347 16.69 0.33 -23.31
N GLU A 348 17.04 -0.95 -23.23
CA GLU A 348 18.13 -1.42 -22.37
C GLU A 348 19.43 -0.67 -22.70
N CYS A 349 20.04 -0.11 -21.66
CA CYS A 349 21.35 0.54 -21.79
C CYS A 349 22.43 -0.46 -22.17
N GLY A 350 23.40 -0.04 -22.99
CA GLY A 350 24.43 -0.94 -23.49
C GLY A 350 23.97 -1.76 -24.69
N THR A 351 22.89 -1.32 -25.36
CA THR A 351 22.39 -1.86 -26.63
C THR A 351 22.33 -0.78 -27.72
N GLY A 352 22.50 -1.19 -28.97
CA GLY A 352 22.48 -0.28 -30.13
C GLY A 352 23.80 0.43 -30.41
N LYS A 353 23.72 1.55 -31.14
CA LYS A 353 24.90 2.25 -31.68
C LYS A 353 25.79 2.90 -30.62
N ASP A 354 25.19 3.34 -29.52
CA ASP A 354 25.88 4.05 -28.43
C ASP A 354 26.20 3.12 -27.25
N ALA A 355 26.02 1.80 -27.42
CA ALA A 355 26.15 0.80 -26.36
C ALA A 355 27.47 0.89 -25.58
N ALA A 356 28.59 1.19 -26.25
CA ALA A 356 29.90 1.30 -25.62
C ALA A 356 30.05 2.52 -24.70
N LEU A 357 29.13 3.49 -24.77
CA LEU A 357 29.13 4.72 -23.97
C LEU A 357 28.13 4.66 -22.82
N GLU A 358 27.33 3.60 -22.73
CA GLU A 358 26.20 3.50 -21.81
C GLU A 358 26.52 2.57 -20.62
N THR A 359 26.01 2.92 -19.44
CA THR A 359 26.07 2.06 -18.26
C THR A 359 24.84 1.16 -18.24
N LYS A 360 25.06 -0.16 -18.26
CA LYS A 360 23.98 -1.13 -18.11
C LYS A 360 23.34 -1.01 -16.73
N LEU A 361 22.03 -1.21 -16.67
CA LEU A 361 21.33 -1.34 -15.39
C LEU A 361 21.87 -2.58 -14.67
N ASP A 362 22.13 -2.46 -13.37
CA ASP A 362 22.50 -3.61 -12.55
C ASP A 362 21.32 -4.60 -12.54
N PRO A 363 21.53 -5.91 -12.85
CA PRO A 363 20.47 -6.90 -12.79
C PRO A 363 19.73 -6.96 -11.46
N ALA A 364 20.36 -6.58 -10.33
CA ALA A 364 19.70 -6.50 -9.03
C ALA A 364 18.59 -5.44 -8.95
N MET A 365 18.56 -4.48 -9.88
CA MET A 365 17.52 -3.47 -10.00
C MET A 365 16.35 -3.92 -10.89
N SER A 366 16.44 -5.12 -11.48
CA SER A 366 15.38 -5.65 -12.34
C SER A 366 14.24 -6.21 -11.49
N PRO A 367 12.99 -6.13 -11.96
CA PRO A 367 11.87 -6.76 -11.27
C PRO A 367 12.03 -8.28 -11.21
N LEU A 368 11.35 -8.92 -10.25
CA LEU A 368 11.31 -10.38 -10.20
C LEU A 368 10.63 -10.95 -11.44
N THR A 369 11.20 -12.04 -11.96
CA THR A 369 10.62 -12.79 -13.08
C THR A 369 9.44 -13.62 -12.60
N LEU A 370 8.28 -13.42 -13.23
CA LEU A 370 7.07 -14.20 -12.98
C LEU A 370 6.90 -15.29 -14.04
N ASP A 371 6.56 -16.50 -13.60
CA ASP A 371 6.28 -17.64 -14.47
C ASP A 371 4.82 -18.11 -14.29
N PRO A 372 4.05 -18.37 -15.36
CA PRO A 372 2.65 -18.83 -15.25
C PRO A 372 2.43 -20.10 -14.40
N SER A 373 3.46 -20.93 -14.22
CA SER A 373 3.40 -22.09 -13.33
C SER A 373 3.30 -21.71 -11.85
N MET A 374 3.75 -20.51 -11.46
CA MET A 374 3.60 -19.98 -10.10
C MET A 374 2.13 -19.77 -9.73
N ASP A 375 1.32 -19.19 -10.63
CA ASP A 375 -0.13 -19.04 -10.45
C ASP A 375 -0.82 -20.40 -10.31
N THR A 376 -0.39 -21.38 -11.10
CA THR A 376 -0.93 -22.75 -11.06
C THR A 376 -0.59 -23.43 -9.72
N ALA A 377 0.65 -23.29 -9.26
CA ALA A 377 1.11 -23.81 -7.98
C ALA A 377 0.34 -23.17 -6.82
N TRP A 378 0.16 -21.84 -6.82
CA TRP A 378 -0.58 -21.12 -5.80
C TRP A 378 -2.06 -21.51 -5.80
N THR A 379 -2.69 -21.59 -6.98
CA THR A 379 -4.10 -22.01 -7.10
C THR A 379 -4.32 -23.41 -6.49
N THR A 380 -3.45 -24.35 -6.85
CA THR A 380 -3.48 -25.72 -6.30
C THR A 380 -3.27 -25.70 -4.78
N HIS A 381 -2.37 -24.86 -4.30
CA HIS A 381 -2.11 -24.69 -2.88
C HIS A 381 -3.35 -24.23 -2.12
N ILE A 382 -3.99 -23.14 -2.56
CA ILE A 382 -5.21 -22.63 -1.93
C ILE A 382 -6.36 -23.63 -2.01
N GLN A 383 -6.57 -24.30 -3.15
CA GLN A 383 -7.63 -25.30 -3.31
C GLN A 383 -7.53 -26.44 -2.28
N ARG A 384 -6.31 -26.89 -1.96
CA ARG A 384 -6.10 -27.90 -0.90
C ARG A 384 -6.55 -27.40 0.48
N HIS A 385 -6.25 -26.14 0.80
CA HIS A 385 -6.68 -25.54 2.08
C HIS A 385 -8.19 -25.34 2.14
N LEU A 386 -8.84 -24.91 1.05
CA LEU A 386 -10.30 -24.77 0.99
C LEU A 386 -11.01 -26.11 1.14
N ALA A 387 -10.53 -27.16 0.47
CA ALA A 387 -11.08 -28.51 0.60
C ALA A 387 -10.94 -29.05 2.03
N LYS A 388 -9.79 -28.78 2.69
CA LYS A 388 -9.58 -29.14 4.10
C LYS A 388 -10.57 -28.41 5.01
N SER A 389 -10.74 -27.09 4.88
CA SER A 389 -11.72 -26.33 5.67
C SER A 389 -13.15 -26.88 5.52
N GLN A 390 -13.57 -27.20 4.30
CA GLN A 390 -14.90 -27.77 4.02
C GLN A 390 -15.08 -29.14 4.68
N SER A 391 -14.06 -30.00 4.64
CA SER A 391 -14.12 -31.32 5.28
C SER A 391 -14.30 -31.22 6.80
N ILE A 392 -13.59 -30.32 7.46
CA ILE A 392 -13.69 -30.09 8.90
C ILE A 392 -15.09 -29.57 9.26
N GLN A 393 -15.60 -28.59 8.53
CA GLN A 393 -16.95 -28.05 8.76
C GLN A 393 -18.03 -29.13 8.59
N SER A 394 -17.91 -30.00 7.58
CA SER A 394 -18.85 -31.10 7.37
C SER A 394 -18.83 -32.15 8.49
N SER A 395 -17.66 -32.39 9.10
CA SER A 395 -17.50 -33.34 10.20
C SER A 395 -18.00 -32.82 11.55
N GLN A 396 -18.05 -31.50 11.74
CA GLN A 396 -18.55 -30.86 12.96
C GLN A 396 -20.08 -30.65 12.93
N ALA A 397 -20.71 -30.79 11.75
CA ALA A 397 -22.15 -30.67 11.56
C ALA A 397 -22.90 -32.01 11.64
N GLN A 398 -22.18 -33.13 11.77
CA GLN A 398 -22.70 -34.47 12.07
C GLN A 398 -22.53 -34.76 13.57
#